data_AF-A0A355T6G3-F1
#
_entry.id   AF-A0A355T6G3-F1
#
_cell.length_a   1.000
_cell.length_b   1.000
_cell.length_c   1.000
_cell.angle_alpha   90.00
_cell.angle_beta   90.00
_cell.angle_gamma   90.00
#
_symmetry.space_group_name_H-M   'P 1'
#
loop_
_entity.id
_entity.type
_entity.pdbx_description
1 polymer ?
#
loop_
_entity_poly.entity_id
_entity_poly.type
_entity_poly.pdbx_seq_one_letter_code
_entity_poly.pdbx_strand_id
1 'polypeptide(L)'
;MKKLIGFIAVFLVLVVGGLASFLFLAPRPADTTDDRIFEGDASLIDYCDLPALDGSGLNATQIPKAYTPGCGWESFPKPVLANCTEPLAEGVVDMRGLWIA
;
A
#
# COMPACT_ATOMS: atom_id res chain seq x y z
N MET A 1 -5.36 -11.26 -46.89
CA MET A 1 -4.63 -10.04 -46.47
C MET A 1 -5.54 -9.01 -45.79
N LYS A 2 -6.43 -8.30 -46.51
CA LYS A 2 -7.23 -7.19 -45.94
C LYS A 2 -8.17 -7.60 -44.78
N LYS A 3 -8.84 -8.76 -44.89
CA LYS A 3 -9.68 -9.32 -43.81
C LYS A 3 -8.88 -9.72 -42.57
N LEU A 4 -7.69 -10.31 -42.76
CA LEU A 4 -6.80 -10.71 -41.67
C LEU A 4 -6.27 -9.49 -40.89
N ILE A 5 -5.84 -8.45 -41.62
CA ILE A 5 -5.41 -7.18 -41.01
C ILE A 5 -6.56 -6.54 -40.21
N GLY A 6 -7.79 -6.58 -40.75
CA GLY A 6 -8.98 -6.12 -40.03
C GLY A 6 -9.21 -6.87 -38.72
N PHE A 7 -9.12 -8.20 -38.72
CA PHE A 7 -9.26 -9.01 -37.51
C PHE A 7 -8.17 -8.70 -36.47
N ILE A 8 -6.92 -8.55 -36.90
CA ILE A 8 -5.81 -8.21 -36.00
C ILE A 8 -6.02 -6.84 -35.36
N ALA A 9 -6.42 -5.83 -36.14
CA ALA A 9 -6.67 -4.48 -35.62
C ALA A 9 -7.80 -4.47 -34.58
N VAL A 10 -8.91 -5.15 -34.84
CA VAL A 10 -10.03 -5.26 -33.89
C VAL A 10 -9.60 -5.96 -32.61
N PHE A 11 -8.86 -7.08 -32.72
CA PHE A 11 -8.33 -7.78 -31.55
C PHE A 11 -7.42 -6.88 -30.71
N LEU A 12 -6.54 -6.12 -31.36
CA LEU A 12 -5.62 -5.22 -30.68
C LEU A 12 -6.36 -4.07 -29.97
N VAL A 13 -7.41 -3.53 -30.58
CA VAL A 13 -8.29 -2.54 -29.94
C VAL A 13 -9.00 -3.13 -28.73
N LEU A 14 -9.51 -4.36 -28.81
CA LEU A 14 -10.17 -5.02 -27.69
C LEU A 14 -9.21 -5.31 -26.53
N VAL A 15 -7.99 -5.77 -26.82
CA VAL A 15 -6.98 -6.07 -25.81
C VAL A 15 -6.50 -4.78 -25.14
N VAL A 16 -6.11 -3.77 -25.93
CA VAL A 16 -5.61 -2.50 -25.38
C VAL A 16 -6.73 -1.75 -24.66
N GLY A 17 -7.93 -1.71 -25.23
CA GLY A 17 -9.10 -1.08 -24.60
C GLY A 17 -9.52 -1.80 -23.32
N GLY A 18 -9.50 -3.14 -23.31
CA GLY A 18 -9.76 -3.94 -22.12
C GLY A 18 -8.72 -3.71 -21.03
N LEU A 19 -7.43 -3.68 -21.39
CA LEU A 19 -6.35 -3.39 -20.45
C LEU A 19 -6.44 -1.98 -19.88
N ALA A 20 -6.70 -0.97 -20.73
CA ALA A 20 -6.89 0.40 -20.28
C ALA A 20 -8.10 0.50 -19.33
N SER A 21 -9.23 -0.12 -19.67
CA SER A 21 -10.40 -0.18 -18.78
C SER A 21 -10.05 -0.78 -17.42
N PHE A 22 -9.35 -1.93 -17.41
CA PHE A 22 -8.91 -2.57 -16.18
C PHE A 22 -7.98 -1.67 -15.34
N LEU A 23 -7.00 -1.00 -15.97
CA LEU A 23 -6.02 -0.19 -15.25
C LEU A 23 -6.59 1.11 -14.68
N PHE A 24 -7.59 1.71 -15.34
CA PHE A 24 -8.11 3.03 -14.98
C PHE A 24 -9.48 3.01 -14.31
N LEU A 25 -10.33 2.02 -14.59
CA LEU A 25 -11.71 1.96 -14.10
C LEU A 25 -11.95 0.84 -13.08
N ALA A 26 -11.06 -0.16 -12.97
CA ALA A 26 -11.24 -1.18 -11.93
C ALA A 26 -11.07 -0.56 -10.54
N PRO A 27 -11.97 -0.86 -9.58
CA PRO A 27 -11.79 -0.38 -8.22
C PRO A 27 -10.49 -0.94 -7.64
N ARG A 28 -9.84 -0.15 -6.78
CA ARG A 28 -8.71 -0.65 -5.99
C ARG A 28 -9.20 -1.80 -5.10
N PRO A 29 -8.35 -2.82 -4.80
CA PRO A 29 -8.66 -3.80 -3.77
C PRO A 29 -9.06 -3.10 -2.47
N ALA A 30 -9.99 -3.68 -1.73
CA ALA A 30 -10.36 -3.16 -0.43
C ALA A 30 -9.13 -3.12 0.50
N ASP A 31 -9.05 -2.07 1.32
CA ASP A 31 -8.08 -2.01 2.40
C ASP A 31 -8.45 -3.07 3.44
N THR A 32 -7.46 -3.86 3.88
CA THR A 32 -7.66 -4.91 4.91
C THR A 32 -6.98 -4.55 6.22
N THR A 33 -6.51 -3.32 6.37
CA THR A 33 -5.96 -2.77 7.61
C THR A 33 -7.08 -2.63 8.64
N ASP A 34 -6.77 -2.79 9.92
CA ASP A 34 -7.71 -2.54 11.01
C ASP A 34 -8.19 -1.08 10.96
N ASP A 35 -9.50 -0.86 10.86
CA ASP A 35 -10.13 0.46 10.78
C ASP A 35 -9.67 1.39 11.92
N ARG A 36 -9.32 0.83 13.08
CA ARG A 36 -8.80 1.58 14.24
C ARG A 36 -7.54 2.38 13.93
N ILE A 37 -6.78 2.00 12.91
CA ILE A 37 -5.60 2.73 12.44
C ILE A 37 -5.99 4.11 11.88
N PHE A 38 -7.17 4.23 11.28
CA PHE A 38 -7.65 5.45 10.63
C PHE A 38 -8.61 6.26 11.51
N GLU A 39 -8.95 5.77 12.70
CA GLU A 39 -9.83 6.46 13.64
C GLU A 39 -9.14 7.62 14.36
N GLY A 40 -9.62 8.84 14.11
CA GLY A 40 -9.22 10.08 14.79
C GLY A 40 -8.03 10.79 14.14
N ASP A 41 -7.41 11.70 14.89
CA ASP A 41 -6.15 12.33 14.52
C ASP A 41 -5.04 11.84 15.46
N ALA A 42 -4.04 11.18 14.89
CA ALA A 42 -2.89 10.64 15.61
C ALA A 42 -1.66 11.56 15.54
N SER A 43 -1.81 12.81 15.10
CA SER A 43 -0.70 13.78 14.97
C SER A 43 0.10 14.02 16.25
N LEU A 44 -0.49 13.75 17.42
CA LEU A 44 0.16 13.90 18.73
C LEU A 44 0.86 12.64 19.25
N ILE A 45 0.80 11.52 18.52
CA ILE A 45 1.53 10.28 18.89
C ILE A 45 3.02 10.48 18.62
N ASP A 46 3.87 9.98 19.52
CA ASP A 46 5.32 9.91 19.28
C ASP A 46 5.64 8.76 18.31
N TYR A 47 5.86 9.07 17.04
CA TYR A 47 6.24 8.09 16.01
C TYR A 47 7.72 7.66 16.10
N CYS A 48 8.49 8.25 17.01
CA CYS A 48 9.88 7.86 17.27
C CYS A 48 9.98 6.77 18.34
N ASP A 49 8.90 6.51 19.10
CA ASP A 49 8.83 5.40 20.08
C ASP A 49 8.54 4.07 19.37
N LEU A 50 9.56 3.56 18.67
CA LEU A 50 9.46 2.38 17.84
C LEU A 50 9.67 1.09 18.64
N PRO A 51 8.92 0.01 18.35
CA PRO A 51 9.16 -1.27 18.99
C PRO A 51 10.53 -1.84 18.60
N ALA A 52 11.14 -2.57 19.54
CA ALA A 52 12.36 -3.32 19.32
C ALA A 52 12.13 -4.41 18.25
N LEU A 53 13.12 -4.60 17.37
CA LEU A 53 13.06 -5.58 16.30
C LEU A 53 13.64 -6.93 16.74
N ASP A 54 12.97 -7.55 17.72
CA ASP A 54 13.39 -8.80 18.36
C ASP A 54 12.68 -10.07 17.82
N GLY A 55 11.77 -9.90 16.86
CA GLY A 55 10.98 -10.98 16.25
C GLY A 55 9.86 -11.54 17.13
N SER A 56 9.51 -10.91 18.25
CA SER A 56 8.46 -11.40 19.17
C SER A 56 7.01 -11.14 18.70
N GLY A 57 6.82 -10.14 17.83
CA GLY A 57 5.56 -9.69 17.26
C GLY A 57 5.34 -10.12 15.81
N LEU A 58 4.68 -9.27 15.02
CA LEU A 58 4.35 -9.55 13.63
C LEU A 58 5.56 -9.35 12.71
N ASN A 59 5.58 -10.14 11.64
CA ASN A 59 6.41 -9.87 10.46
C ASN A 59 5.70 -8.88 9.53
N ALA A 60 6.47 -8.14 8.72
CA ALA A 60 5.97 -7.19 7.75
C ALA A 60 5.00 -7.82 6.73
N THR A 61 5.19 -9.11 6.40
CA THR A 61 4.28 -9.87 5.53
C THR A 61 2.91 -10.14 6.14
N GLN A 62 2.78 -10.04 7.46
CA GLN A 62 1.53 -10.22 8.20
C GLN A 62 0.79 -8.89 8.42
N ILE A 63 1.41 -7.77 8.09
CA ILE A 63 0.80 -6.45 8.18
C ILE A 63 -0.05 -6.23 6.92
N PRO A 64 -1.35 -5.90 7.07
CA PRO A 64 -2.20 -5.58 5.93
C PRO A 64 -1.63 -4.44 5.08
N LYS A 65 -1.96 -4.47 3.78
CA LYS A 65 -1.60 -3.40 2.86
C LYS A 65 -2.65 -2.30 2.92
N ALA A 66 -2.25 -1.14 3.46
CA ALA A 66 -3.07 0.07 3.44
C ALA A 66 -3.04 0.74 2.05
N TYR A 67 -4.13 1.41 1.68
CA TYR A 67 -4.22 2.22 0.47
C TYR A 67 -4.59 3.66 0.82
N THR A 68 -3.92 4.63 0.17
CA THR A 68 -4.31 6.04 0.32
C THR A 68 -5.74 6.25 -0.19
N PRO A 69 -6.67 6.74 0.64
CA PRO A 69 -8.03 7.02 0.21
C PRO A 69 -8.04 8.26 -0.70
N GLY A 70 -8.83 8.22 -1.77
CA GLY A 70 -9.00 9.35 -2.67
C GLY A 70 -7.68 9.95 -3.16
N CYS A 71 -7.41 11.20 -2.80
CA CYS A 71 -6.19 11.94 -3.12
C CYS A 71 -5.22 12.11 -1.93
N GLY A 72 -5.53 11.57 -0.75
CA GLY A 72 -4.72 11.78 0.45
C GLY A 72 -5.50 11.55 1.74
N TRP A 73 -4.76 11.47 2.86
CA TRP A 73 -5.33 11.44 4.21
C TRP A 73 -5.65 12.86 4.69
N GLU A 74 -6.76 13.04 5.41
CA GLU A 74 -7.15 14.33 6.02
C GLU A 74 -6.59 14.48 7.45
N SER A 75 -6.30 13.37 8.13
CA SER A 75 -5.71 13.31 9.47
C SER A 75 -4.55 12.31 9.50
N PHE A 76 -3.67 12.41 10.50
CA PHE A 76 -2.59 11.45 10.65
C PHE A 76 -3.13 10.09 11.11
N PRO A 77 -2.79 8.98 10.44
CA PRO A 77 -3.18 7.65 10.88
C PRO A 77 -2.29 7.19 12.04
N LYS A 78 -2.81 6.29 12.87
CA LYS A 78 -2.02 5.65 13.94
C LYS A 78 -0.87 4.80 13.34
N PRO A 79 0.17 4.46 14.12
CA PRO A 79 1.31 3.71 13.59
C PRO A 79 0.94 2.30 13.10
N VAL A 80 0.94 2.11 11.78
CA VAL A 80 0.62 0.80 11.15
C VAL A 80 1.65 -0.29 11.48
N LEU A 81 2.89 0.11 11.82
CA LEU A 81 3.98 -0.80 12.17
C LEU A 81 4.13 -1.03 13.68
N ALA A 82 3.17 -0.59 14.52
CA ALA A 82 3.29 -0.66 15.99
C ALA A 82 3.57 -2.06 16.53
N ASN A 83 3.08 -3.10 15.86
CA ASN A 83 3.25 -4.50 16.25
C ASN A 83 4.29 -5.24 15.40
N CYS A 84 4.99 -4.54 14.51
CA CYS A 84 6.05 -5.12 13.68
C CYS A 84 7.35 -5.16 14.47
N THR A 85 7.90 -6.36 14.64
CA THR A 85 9.19 -6.57 15.34
C THR A 85 10.17 -7.36 14.48
N GLU A 86 9.89 -7.50 13.19
CA GLU A 86 10.75 -8.24 12.25
C GLU A 86 12.17 -7.66 12.27
N PRO A 87 13.20 -8.47 12.58
CA PRO A 87 14.58 -8.03 12.53
C PRO A 87 14.96 -7.51 11.15
N LEU A 88 15.72 -6.41 11.10
CA LEU A 88 16.30 -5.95 9.84
C LEU A 88 17.39 -6.91 9.38
N ALA A 89 17.56 -7.01 8.07
CA ALA A 89 18.70 -7.71 7.49
C ALA A 89 20.02 -7.01 7.85
N GLU A 90 21.11 -7.77 7.86
CA GLU A 90 22.44 -7.25 8.15
C GLU A 90 22.81 -6.08 7.22
N GLY A 91 23.33 -4.99 7.80
CA GLY A 91 23.75 -3.79 7.06
C GLY A 91 22.60 -2.87 6.63
N VAL A 92 21.34 -3.18 6.95
CA VAL A 92 20.19 -2.31 6.66
C VAL A 92 20.01 -1.28 7.76
N VAL A 93 19.83 -0.01 7.35
CA VAL A 93 19.50 1.09 8.25
C VAL A 93 18.01 1.03 8.61
N ASP A 94 17.69 1.21 9.89
CA ASP A 94 16.31 1.36 10.32
C ASP A 94 15.75 2.70 9.82
N MET A 95 14.84 2.63 8.85
CA MET A 95 14.21 3.81 8.25
C MET A 95 12.86 4.17 8.88
N ARG A 96 12.44 3.46 9.93
CA ARG A 96 11.23 3.81 10.69
C ARG A 96 11.48 5.12 11.44
N GLY A 97 10.45 5.96 11.58
CA GLY A 97 10.57 7.23 12.31
C GLY A 97 11.42 8.32 11.64
N LEU A 98 11.92 8.12 10.40
CA LEU A 98 12.75 9.12 9.70
C LEU A 98 11.97 10.36 9.21
N TRP A 99 10.66 10.42 9.41
CA TRP A 99 9.87 11.63 9.13
C TRP A 99 10.04 12.62 10.27
N ILE A 100 11.21 13.25 10.35
CA ILE A 100 11.40 14.47 11.13
C ILE A 100 10.83 15.60 10.27
N ALA A 101 9.77 16.26 10.75
CA ALA A 101 9.24 17.48 10.14
C ALA A 101 10.20 18.66 10.33
#